data_AF-A0A061DRD7-F1
#
_entry.id   AF-A0A061DRD7-F1
#
_cell.length_a   1.000
_cell.length_b   1.000
_cell.length_c   1.000
_cell.angle_alpha   90.00
_cell.angle_beta   90.00
_cell.angle_gamma   90.00
#
_symmetry.space_group_name_H-M   'P 1'
#
loop_
_entity.id
_entity.type
_entity.pdbx_description
1 polymer ?
#
loop_
_entity_poly.entity_id
_entity_poly.type
_entity_poly.pdbx_seq_one_letter_code
_entity_poly.pdbx_strand_id
1 'polypeptide(L)'
;MVIESISPLIASTISYMNSTCQIWPTLKKRFSQPDDAQICHLQFILSNTNQGTKGIDAYFTKLNALWEELRIFRPSPSCDCGTYNERCFEKYINQYEKDMVFKFLNGLNESFAALRSQLLLMKPFPTLDEAYNLVLRKETQRSITHTQIFHESSAMATIIDGRKKEKFVSVVVCSYCGKP
;
A
#
# COMPACT_ATOMS: atom_id res chain seq x y z
N MET A 1 23.89 -22.64 -20.74
CA MET A 1 23.34 -22.14 -19.46
C MET A 1 22.11 -21.22 -19.59
N VAL A 2 21.72 -20.71 -20.76
CA VAL A 2 20.47 -19.89 -20.89
C VAL A 2 19.28 -20.69 -21.46
N ILE A 3 19.55 -21.77 -22.20
CA ILE A 3 18.52 -22.56 -22.91
C ILE A 3 17.68 -23.43 -21.96
N GLU A 4 18.23 -23.82 -20.81
CA GLU A 4 17.53 -24.64 -19.80
C GLU A 4 16.54 -23.84 -18.95
N SER A 5 16.60 -22.50 -18.99
CA SER A 5 15.70 -21.61 -18.24
C SER A 5 14.51 -21.10 -19.08
N ILE A 6 14.33 -21.62 -20.30
CA ILE A 6 13.37 -21.13 -21.28
C ILE A 6 12.42 -22.27 -21.70
N SER A 7 11.14 -21.95 -21.90
CA SER A 7 10.14 -22.91 -22.38
C SER A 7 10.59 -23.63 -23.66
N PRO A 8 10.35 -24.96 -23.82
CA PRO A 8 10.84 -25.75 -24.96
C PRO A 8 10.43 -25.18 -26.33
N LEU A 9 9.28 -24.52 -26.39
CA LEU A 9 8.75 -23.86 -27.59
C LEU A 9 9.55 -22.63 -28.00
N ILE A 10 10.15 -21.92 -27.05
CA ILE A 10 10.99 -20.76 -27.35
C ILE A 10 12.41 -21.25 -27.66
N ALA A 11 12.90 -22.27 -26.96
CA ALA A 11 14.19 -22.90 -27.21
C ALA A 11 14.30 -23.44 -28.66
N SER A 12 13.23 -24.03 -29.20
CA SER A 12 13.21 -24.50 -30.60
C SER A 12 13.31 -23.37 -31.64
N THR A 13 12.89 -22.14 -31.30
CA THR A 13 12.94 -20.98 -32.22
C THR A 13 14.30 -20.30 -32.32
N ILE A 14 15.22 -20.62 -31.41
CA ILE A 14 16.57 -20.08 -31.31
C ILE A 14 17.66 -21.17 -31.37
N SER A 15 17.27 -22.44 -31.53
CA SER A 15 18.17 -23.60 -31.49
C SER A 15 19.27 -23.60 -32.56
N TYR A 16 19.06 -22.86 -33.66
CA TYR A 16 20.01 -22.67 -34.76
C TYR A 16 20.94 -21.46 -34.56
N MET A 17 20.77 -20.67 -33.49
CA MET A 17 21.60 -19.49 -33.22
C MET A 17 22.81 -19.88 -32.38
N ASN A 18 24.00 -19.74 -32.94
CA ASN A 18 25.24 -20.23 -32.32
C ASN A 18 25.93 -19.23 -31.39
N SER A 19 25.36 -18.04 -31.20
CA SER A 19 25.94 -16.98 -30.36
C SER A 19 24.90 -16.34 -29.46
N THR A 20 25.24 -16.18 -28.19
CA THR A 20 24.47 -15.43 -27.20
C THR A 20 24.22 -13.98 -27.63
N CYS A 21 25.15 -13.39 -28.41
CA CYS A 21 25.01 -12.06 -29.01
C CYS A 21 23.90 -11.97 -30.07
N GLN A 22 23.47 -13.10 -30.65
CA GLN A 22 22.35 -13.17 -31.61
C GLN A 22 21.05 -13.63 -30.94
N ILE A 23 21.16 -14.53 -29.96
CA ILE A 23 20.03 -15.07 -29.19
C ILE A 23 19.34 -13.94 -28.41
N TRP A 24 20.09 -13.14 -27.66
CA TRP A 24 19.50 -12.14 -26.76
C TRP A 24 18.73 -11.02 -27.48
N PRO A 25 19.27 -10.40 -28.55
CA PRO A 25 18.51 -9.41 -29.32
C PRO A 25 17.31 -10.02 -30.04
N THR A 26 17.39 -11.27 -30.51
CA THR A 26 16.27 -11.95 -31.17
C THR A 26 15.15 -12.26 -30.18
N LEU A 27 15.49 -12.77 -29.00
CA LEU A 27 14.52 -13.03 -27.93
C LEU A 27 13.87 -11.72 -27.48
N LYS A 28 14.67 -10.66 -27.26
CA LYS A 28 14.17 -9.33 -26.95
C LYS A 28 13.24 -8.83 -28.07
N LYS A 29 13.64 -8.93 -29.34
CA LYS A 29 12.81 -8.45 -30.46
C LYS A 29 11.50 -9.23 -30.65
N ARG A 30 11.49 -10.55 -30.37
CA ARG A 30 10.33 -11.41 -30.62
C ARG A 30 9.40 -11.56 -29.41
N PHE A 31 9.92 -11.42 -28.20
CA PHE A 31 9.19 -11.72 -26.96
C PHE A 31 9.21 -10.59 -25.93
N SER A 32 9.97 -9.50 -26.16
CA SER A 32 9.68 -8.24 -25.47
C SER A 32 8.37 -7.74 -26.04
N GLN A 33 7.31 -7.73 -25.23
CA GLN A 33 6.22 -6.80 -25.49
C GLN A 33 6.83 -5.39 -25.58
N PRO A 34 6.23 -4.46 -26.35
CA PRO A 34 6.62 -3.07 -26.20
C PRO A 34 6.41 -2.71 -24.73
N ASP A 35 7.49 -2.30 -24.06
CA ASP A 35 7.48 -1.91 -22.64
C ASP A 35 6.32 -0.92 -22.37
N ASP A 36 5.97 -0.11 -23.37
CA ASP A 36 4.83 0.82 -23.36
C ASP A 36 3.46 0.15 -23.15
N ALA A 37 3.21 -1.05 -23.69
CA ALA A 37 1.95 -1.76 -23.46
C ALA A 37 1.85 -2.26 -22.02
N GLN A 38 2.95 -2.78 -21.46
CA GLN A 38 3.01 -3.19 -20.06
C GLN A 38 2.90 -1.97 -19.13
N ILE A 39 3.59 -0.87 -19.45
CA ILE A 39 3.46 0.41 -18.74
C ILE A 39 2.01 0.89 -18.77
N CYS A 40 1.36 0.89 -19.93
CA CYS A 40 -0.04 1.30 -20.08
C CYS A 40 -0.97 0.42 -19.23
N HIS A 41 -0.76 -0.90 -19.26
CA HIS A 41 -1.52 -1.85 -18.45
C HIS A 41 -1.34 -1.63 -16.95
N LEU A 42 -0.09 -1.49 -16.50
CA LEU A 42 0.23 -1.22 -15.09
C LEU A 42 -0.36 0.11 -14.63
N GLN A 43 -0.26 1.16 -15.46
CA GLN A 43 -0.88 2.46 -15.18
C GLN A 43 -2.41 2.36 -15.10
N PHE A 44 -3.03 1.56 -15.96
CA PHE A 44 -4.46 1.31 -15.92
C PHE A 44 -4.86 0.60 -14.62
N ILE A 45 -4.16 -0.47 -14.23
CA ILE A 45 -4.44 -1.18 -12.97
C ILE A 45 -4.21 -0.24 -11.79
N LEU A 46 -3.11 0.49 -11.77
CA LEU A 46 -2.75 1.42 -10.70
C LEU A 46 -3.80 2.52 -10.55
N SER A 47 -4.27 3.09 -11.65
CA SER A 47 -5.33 4.10 -11.65
C SER A 47 -6.65 3.56 -11.08
N ASN A 48 -7.02 2.33 -11.43
CA ASN A 48 -8.26 1.69 -10.97
C ASN A 48 -8.16 0.99 -9.61
N THR A 49 -6.96 0.91 -9.02
CA THR A 49 -6.77 0.29 -7.71
C THR A 49 -7.23 1.24 -6.60
N ASN A 50 -8.16 0.76 -5.77
CA ASN A 50 -8.69 1.40 -4.57
C ASN A 50 -8.79 0.35 -3.44
N GLN A 51 -9.04 0.83 -2.21
CA GLN A 51 -9.16 0.01 -1.01
C GLN A 51 -10.33 -0.98 -1.14
N GLY A 52 -11.52 -0.49 -1.49
CA GLY A 52 -12.71 -1.32 -1.60
C GLY A 52 -13.03 -2.02 -0.28
N THR A 53 -13.24 -3.33 -0.31
CA THR A 53 -13.51 -4.14 0.89
C THR A 53 -12.25 -4.62 1.62
N LYS A 54 -11.05 -4.25 1.14
CA LYS A 54 -9.78 -4.71 1.71
C LYS A 54 -9.36 -3.87 2.91
N GLY A 55 -8.65 -4.49 3.84
CA GLY A 55 -7.92 -3.77 4.90
C GLY A 55 -6.81 -2.88 4.32
N ILE A 56 -6.38 -1.89 5.09
CA ILE A 56 -5.38 -0.90 4.63
C ILE A 56 -4.06 -1.56 4.24
N ASP A 57 -3.60 -2.55 4.99
CA ASP A 57 -2.36 -3.29 4.71
C ASP A 57 -2.39 -4.02 3.36
N ALA A 58 -3.47 -4.74 3.06
CA ALA A 58 -3.63 -5.47 1.80
C ALA A 58 -3.76 -4.53 0.59
N TYR A 59 -4.42 -3.39 0.79
CA TYR A 59 -4.50 -2.34 -0.23
C TYR A 59 -3.13 -1.72 -0.51
N PHE A 60 -2.42 -1.31 0.55
CA PHE A 60 -1.08 -0.71 0.46
C PHE A 60 -0.09 -1.66 -0.21
N THR A 61 -0.03 -2.91 0.22
CA THR A 61 0.86 -3.93 -0.36
C THR A 61 0.62 -4.11 -1.86
N LYS A 62 -0.65 -4.18 -2.29
CA LYS A 62 -0.97 -4.27 -3.72
C LYS A 62 -0.50 -3.02 -4.47
N LEU A 63 -0.73 -1.83 -3.92
CA LEU A 63 -0.36 -0.58 -4.56
C LEU A 63 1.17 -0.46 -4.68
N ASN A 64 1.91 -0.81 -3.62
CA ASN A 64 3.37 -0.78 -3.60
C ASN A 64 3.97 -1.79 -4.61
N ALA A 65 3.41 -2.99 -4.70
CA ALA A 65 3.84 -3.99 -5.69
C ALA A 65 3.70 -3.47 -7.13
N LEU A 66 2.58 -2.80 -7.46
CA LEU A 66 2.37 -2.20 -8.78
C LEU A 66 3.37 -1.07 -9.08
N TRP A 67 3.71 -0.25 -8.09
CA TRP A 67 4.71 0.80 -8.24
C TRP A 67 6.12 0.23 -8.46
N GLU A 68 6.50 -0.79 -7.69
CA GLU A 68 7.80 -1.46 -7.86
C GLU A 68 7.90 -2.15 -9.22
N GLU A 69 6.83 -2.80 -9.69
CA GLU A 69 6.79 -3.37 -11.03
C GLU A 69 6.91 -2.28 -12.10
N LEU A 70 6.18 -1.18 -11.97
CA LEU A 70 6.27 -0.05 -12.91
C LEU A 70 7.67 0.57 -12.94
N ARG A 71 8.38 0.59 -11.81
CA ARG A 71 9.74 1.13 -11.70
C ARG A 71 10.76 0.33 -12.52
N ILE A 72 10.50 -0.95 -12.78
CA ILE A 72 11.34 -1.78 -13.66
C ILE A 72 11.31 -1.23 -15.09
N PHE A 73 10.13 -0.81 -15.56
CA PHE A 73 9.93 -0.29 -16.91
C PHE A 73 10.17 1.22 -17.03
N ARG A 74 10.05 1.95 -15.91
CA ARG A 74 10.33 3.39 -15.81
C ARG A 74 11.36 3.66 -14.70
N PRO A 75 12.64 3.37 -14.94
CA PRO A 75 13.68 3.69 -13.97
C PRO A 75 13.78 5.21 -13.78
N SER A 76 14.25 5.61 -12.59
CA SER A 76 14.55 7.01 -12.33
C SER A 76 15.54 7.55 -13.36
N PRO A 77 15.35 8.79 -13.84
CA PRO A 77 16.24 9.37 -14.83
C PRO A 77 17.67 9.47 -14.28
N SER A 78 18.65 9.08 -15.10
CA SER A 78 20.08 9.22 -14.82
C SER A 78 20.66 10.42 -15.56
N CYS A 79 21.67 11.06 -14.98
CA CYS A 79 22.39 12.16 -15.64
C CYS A 79 23.63 11.59 -16.33
N ASP A 80 23.75 11.80 -17.64
CA ASP A 80 24.96 11.45 -18.40
C ASP A 80 26.05 12.53 -18.28
N CYS A 81 25.86 13.51 -17.39
CA CYS A 81 26.73 14.67 -17.25
C CYS A 81 28.13 14.39 -16.68
N GLY A 82 28.50 13.14 -16.43
CA GLY A 82 29.83 12.72 -15.94
C GLY A 82 30.15 13.15 -14.50
N THR A 83 29.53 14.20 -13.99
CA THR A 83 29.52 14.61 -12.59
C THR A 83 28.21 14.17 -11.96
N TYR A 84 28.28 13.18 -11.07
CA TYR A 84 27.14 12.79 -10.24
C TYR A 84 26.67 14.01 -9.43
N ASN A 85 25.47 14.49 -9.72
CA ASN A 85 24.82 15.53 -8.94
C ASN A 85 23.43 15.03 -8.54
N GLU A 86 23.27 14.70 -7.26
CA GLU A 86 22.02 14.22 -6.66
C GLU A 86 20.84 15.15 -6.95
N ARG A 87 21.11 16.44 -7.19
CA ARG A 87 20.09 17.46 -7.45
C ARG A 87 19.54 17.49 -8.86
N CYS A 88 20.14 16.77 -9.82
CA CYS A 88 19.71 16.81 -11.23
C CYS A 88 18.22 16.44 -11.40
N PHE A 89 17.70 15.56 -10.55
CA PHE A 89 16.32 15.08 -10.63
C PHE A 89 15.55 15.19 -9.31
N GLU A 90 16.06 15.90 -8.31
CA GLU A 90 15.42 16.05 -7.00
C GLU A 90 13.96 16.51 -7.10
N LYS A 91 13.69 17.52 -7.95
CA LYS A 91 12.31 17.99 -8.19
C LYS A 91 11.41 16.90 -8.78
N TYR A 92 11.93 16.11 -9.72
CA TYR A 92 11.19 15.03 -10.37
C TYR A 92 10.90 13.91 -9.36
N ILE A 93 11.91 13.50 -8.58
CA ILE A 93 11.78 12.46 -7.55
C ILE A 93 10.76 12.91 -6.48
N ASN A 94 10.88 14.13 -5.97
CA ASN A 94 9.96 14.68 -4.98
C ASN A 94 8.51 14.74 -5.51
N GLN A 95 8.32 15.03 -6.79
CA GLN A 95 6.99 15.07 -7.40
C GLN A 95 6.43 13.66 -7.60
N TYR A 96 7.27 12.72 -8.02
CA TYR A 96 6.91 11.30 -8.14
C TYR A 96 6.50 10.70 -6.80
N GLU A 97 7.26 10.93 -5.73
CA GLU A 97 6.92 10.48 -4.38
C GLU A 97 5.60 11.07 -3.89
N LYS A 98 5.34 12.36 -4.16
CA LYS A 98 4.05 12.99 -3.86
C LYS A 98 2.90 12.35 -4.62
N ASP A 99 3.09 12.02 -5.90
CA ASP A 99 2.07 11.35 -6.71
C ASP A 99 1.74 9.95 -6.17
N MET A 100 2.73 9.23 -5.62
CA MET A 100 2.49 7.96 -4.92
C MET A 100 1.61 8.16 -3.69
N VAL A 101 1.87 9.18 -2.87
CA VAL A 101 1.03 9.52 -1.71
C VAL A 101 -0.38 9.90 -2.16
N PHE A 102 -0.53 10.76 -3.16
CA PHE A 102 -1.85 11.14 -3.67
C PHE A 102 -2.62 9.93 -4.19
N LYS A 103 -1.96 9.02 -4.91
CA LYS A 103 -2.60 7.80 -5.40
C LYS A 103 -3.07 6.90 -4.27
N PHE A 104 -2.26 6.74 -3.21
CA PHE A 104 -2.65 6.01 -2.01
C PHE A 104 -3.88 6.66 -1.35
N LEU A 105 -3.81 7.96 -1.07
CA LEU A 105 -4.88 8.70 -0.39
C LEU A 105 -6.19 8.72 -1.19
N ASN A 106 -6.13 8.88 -2.51
CA ASN A 106 -7.30 8.91 -3.38
C ASN A 106 -7.97 7.55 -3.56
N GLY A 107 -7.25 6.45 -3.31
CA GLY A 107 -7.84 5.12 -3.33
C GLY A 107 -8.41 4.66 -1.99
N LEU A 108 -8.25 5.44 -0.91
CA LEU A 108 -8.85 5.13 0.39
C LEU A 108 -10.37 5.29 0.36
N ASN A 109 -11.06 4.51 1.18
CA ASN A 109 -12.51 4.63 1.35
C ASN A 109 -12.90 5.96 2.01
N GLU A 110 -14.15 6.38 1.80
CA GLU A 110 -14.70 7.65 2.32
C GLU A 110 -14.63 7.76 3.85
N SER A 111 -14.59 6.62 4.54
CA SER A 111 -14.37 6.60 5.99
C SER A 111 -13.07 7.32 6.36
N PHE A 112 -12.05 7.39 5.52
CA PHE A 112 -10.79 8.09 5.80
C PHE A 112 -10.76 9.54 5.29
N ALA A 113 -11.86 10.11 4.79
CA ALA A 113 -11.88 11.44 4.18
C ALA A 113 -11.34 12.58 5.08
N ALA A 114 -11.66 12.56 6.38
CA ALA A 114 -11.14 13.53 7.33
C ALA A 114 -9.61 13.42 7.51
N LEU A 115 -9.10 12.19 7.62
CA LEU A 115 -7.66 11.94 7.73
C LEU A 115 -6.93 12.31 6.43
N ARG A 116 -7.52 12.00 5.27
CA ARG A 116 -7.00 12.43 3.96
C ARG A 116 -6.85 13.96 3.90
N SER A 117 -7.86 14.70 4.33
CA SER A 117 -7.82 16.17 4.36
C SER A 117 -6.71 16.68 5.29
N GLN A 118 -6.52 16.05 6.44
CA GLN A 118 -5.44 16.39 7.37
C GLN A 118 -4.06 16.12 6.76
N LEU A 119 -3.84 14.93 6.17
CA LEU A 119 -2.57 14.55 5.54
C LEU A 119 -2.18 15.50 4.41
N LEU A 120 -3.15 15.97 3.62
CA LEU A 120 -2.93 16.94 2.53
C LEU A 120 -2.45 18.32 3.02
N LEU A 121 -2.76 18.68 4.27
CA LEU A 121 -2.40 19.98 4.87
C LEU A 121 -1.12 19.92 5.71
N MET A 122 -0.54 18.73 5.93
CA MET A 122 0.68 18.55 6.71
C MET A 122 1.89 19.24 6.06
N LYS A 123 2.73 19.84 6.91
CA LYS A 123 4.01 20.47 6.52
C LYS A 123 5.12 20.01 7.49
N PRO A 124 6.18 19.33 7.01
CA PRO A 124 6.40 18.89 5.62
C PRO A 124 5.32 17.89 5.16
N PHE A 125 5.16 17.77 3.84
CA PHE A 125 4.20 16.82 3.26
C PHE A 125 4.67 15.39 3.58
N PRO A 126 3.78 14.48 4.01
CA PRO A 126 4.18 13.18 4.53
C PRO A 126 4.77 12.29 3.44
N THR A 127 5.68 11.41 3.84
CA THR A 127 6.13 10.32 2.97
C THR A 127 5.02 9.28 2.80
N LEU A 128 5.17 8.39 1.82
CA LEU A 128 4.20 7.31 1.61
C LEU A 128 4.08 6.40 2.84
N ASP A 129 5.20 6.07 3.48
CA ASP A 129 5.22 5.24 4.69
C ASP A 129 4.59 5.95 5.89
N GLU A 130 4.83 7.25 6.06
CA GLU A 130 4.20 8.04 7.11
C GLU A 130 2.67 8.09 6.93
N ALA A 131 2.22 8.37 5.71
CA ALA A 131 0.81 8.37 5.36
C ALA A 131 0.18 6.98 5.60
N TYR A 132 0.84 5.91 5.17
CA TYR A 132 0.41 4.53 5.41
C TYR A 132 0.24 4.23 6.90
N ASN A 133 1.27 4.50 7.70
CA ASN A 133 1.25 4.25 9.14
C ASN A 133 0.15 5.03 9.87
N LEU A 134 -0.11 6.28 9.49
CA LEU A 134 -1.18 7.09 10.06
C LEU A 134 -2.57 6.53 9.73
N VAL A 135 -2.77 6.09 8.49
CA VAL A 135 -4.03 5.48 8.05
C VAL A 135 -4.25 4.12 8.73
N LEU A 136 -3.20 3.29 8.82
CA LEU A 136 -3.25 1.99 9.50
C LEU A 136 -3.61 2.15 10.98
N ARG A 137 -2.98 3.09 11.70
CA ARG A 137 -3.34 3.41 13.09
C ARG A 137 -4.82 3.79 13.23
N LYS A 138 -5.33 4.58 12.28
CA LYS A 138 -6.74 5.00 12.28
C LYS A 138 -7.68 3.83 12.04
N GLU A 139 -7.32 2.87 11.19
CA GLU A 139 -8.06 1.63 10.98
C GLU A 139 -8.13 0.80 12.27
N THR A 140 -6.99 0.55 12.92
CA THR A 140 -6.93 -0.21 14.18
C THR A 140 -7.76 0.43 15.29
N GLN A 141 -7.70 1.75 15.44
CA GLN A 141 -8.51 2.47 16.45
C GLN A 141 -10.01 2.30 16.22
N ARG A 142 -10.45 2.33 14.95
CA ARG A 142 -11.87 2.12 14.60
C ARG A 142 -12.36 0.73 14.96
N SER A 143 -11.53 -0.29 14.75
CA SER A 143 -11.84 -1.66 15.16
C SER A 143 -12.04 -1.75 16.68
N ILE A 144 -11.23 -1.04 17.47
CA ILE A 144 -11.36 -1.02 18.94
C ILE A 144 -12.65 -0.31 19.37
N THR A 145 -12.94 0.88 18.81
CA THR A 145 -14.16 1.64 19.13
C THR A 145 -15.42 0.85 18.75
N HIS A 146 -15.42 0.15 17.62
CA HIS A 146 -16.55 -0.72 17.24
C HIS A 146 -16.80 -1.83 18.26
N THR A 147 -15.75 -2.44 18.82
CA THR A 147 -15.86 -3.47 19.85
C THR A 147 -16.41 -2.90 21.17
N GLN A 148 -16.00 -1.68 21.56
CA GLN A 148 -16.50 -1.03 22.77
C GLN A 148 -18.00 -0.67 22.67
N ILE A 149 -18.44 -0.13 21.53
CA ILE A 149 -19.86 0.20 21.29
C ILE A 149 -20.74 -1.06 21.32
N PHE A 150 -20.22 -2.20 20.84
CA PHE A 150 -20.94 -3.48 20.91
C PHE A 150 -21.12 -3.98 22.35
N HIS A 151 -20.13 -3.76 23.22
CA HIS A 151 -20.20 -4.13 24.64
C HIS A 151 -21.17 -3.23 25.43
N GLU A 152 -21.25 -1.93 25.11
CA GLU A 152 -22.20 -1.00 25.75
C GLU A 152 -23.64 -1.19 25.24
N SER A 153 -23.83 -1.50 23.96
CA SER A 153 -25.17 -1.79 23.40
C SER A 153 -25.81 -3.05 23.99
N SER A 154 -24.99 -4.03 24.42
CA SER A 154 -25.46 -5.21 25.14
C SER A 154 -25.85 -4.92 26.61
N ALA A 155 -25.49 -3.75 27.17
CA ALA A 155 -25.80 -3.36 28.54
C ALA A 155 -27.10 -2.54 28.68
N MET A 156 -27.73 -2.13 27.57
CA MET A 156 -28.99 -1.38 27.54
C MET A 156 -30.21 -2.26 27.22
N ALA A 157 -30.36 -3.34 27.99
CA ALA A 157 -31.63 -4.07 28.07
C ALA A 157 -31.91 -4.42 29.54
N THR A 158 -32.42 -3.45 30.31
CA THR A 158 -33.07 -3.76 31.59
C THR A 158 -34.56 -3.51 31.47
N ILE A 159 -35.27 -4.63 31.57
CA ILE A 159 -36.72 -4.77 31.61
C ILE A 159 -37.29 -3.89 32.73
N ILE A 160 -38.34 -3.15 32.38
CA ILE A 160 -39.22 -2.45 33.31
C ILE A 160 -39.98 -3.53 34.08
N ASP A 161 -39.50 -3.96 35.24
CA ASP A 161 -40.40 -4.42 36.28
C ASP A 161 -39.77 -4.26 37.68
N GLY A 162 -40.60 -3.75 38.60
CA GLY A 162 -40.20 -3.33 39.92
C GLY A 162 -39.78 -4.49 40.81
N ARG A 163 -38.52 -4.49 41.28
CA ARG A 163 -38.11 -5.15 42.53
C ARG A 163 -36.86 -4.48 43.08
N LYS A 164 -36.93 -4.06 44.35
CA LYS A 164 -35.85 -3.46 45.13
C LYS A 164 -34.55 -4.25 44.95
N LYS A 165 -33.47 -3.60 44.50
CA LYS A 165 -32.11 -4.14 44.53
C LYS A 165 -31.20 -3.22 45.33
N GLU A 166 -30.59 -3.80 46.36
CA GLU A 166 -29.55 -3.20 47.19
C GLU A 166 -28.37 -2.74 46.32
N LYS A 167 -27.84 -1.56 46.64
CA LYS A 167 -26.65 -0.99 45.99
C LYS A 167 -25.43 -1.80 46.40
N PHE A 168 -24.90 -2.61 45.49
CA PHE A 168 -23.57 -3.17 45.64
C PHE A 168 -22.54 -2.10 45.24
N VAL A 169 -21.92 -1.46 46.23
CA VAL A 169 -20.78 -0.56 45.99
C VAL A 169 -19.56 -1.44 45.75
N SER A 170 -19.11 -1.55 44.49
CA SER A 170 -17.86 -2.23 44.17
C SER A 170 -16.70 -1.31 44.55
N VAL A 171 -16.15 -1.53 45.74
CA VAL A 171 -14.90 -0.91 46.14
C VAL A 171 -13.77 -1.68 45.47
N VAL A 172 -13.09 -1.05 44.51
CA VAL A 172 -12.00 -1.68 43.76
C VAL A 172 -10.75 -1.60 44.62
N VAL A 173 -10.37 -2.73 45.19
CA VAL A 173 -9.19 -2.86 46.07
C VAL A 173 -7.96 -3.20 45.25
N CYS A 174 -6.84 -2.53 45.55
CA CYS A 174 -5.56 -2.80 44.90
C CYS A 174 -5.04 -4.21 45.21
N SER A 175 -4.76 -5.00 44.17
CA SER A 175 -4.31 -6.40 44.26
C SER A 175 -2.89 -6.60 44.80
N TYR A 176 -2.16 -5.53 45.11
CA TYR A 176 -0.81 -5.61 45.69
C TYR A 176 -0.74 -5.16 47.16
N CYS A 177 -1.66 -4.30 47.63
CA CYS A 177 -1.63 -3.77 49.00
C CYS A 177 -2.97 -3.83 49.76
N GLY A 178 -4.04 -4.32 49.13
CA GLY A 178 -5.26 -4.74 49.83
C GLY A 178 -6.10 -3.63 50.47
N LYS A 179 -5.89 -2.37 50.09
CA LYS A 179 -6.74 -1.25 50.53
C LYS A 179 -7.67 -0.76 49.40
N PRO A 180 -8.87 -0.27 49.78
CA PRO A 180 -9.83 0.29 48.83
C PRO A 180 -9.29 1.52 48.10
#